data_AF-A0A950HR82-F1
#
_entry.id   AF-A0A950HR82-F1
#
_cell.length_a   1.000
_cell.length_b   1.000
_cell.length_c   1.000
_cell.angle_alpha   90.00
_cell.angle_beta   90.00
_cell.angle_gamma   90.00
#
_symmetry.space_group_name_H-M   'P 1'
#
loop_
_entity.id
_entity.type
_entity.pdbx_description
1 polymer ?
#
loop_
_entity_poly.entity_id
_entity_poly.type
_entity_poly.pdbx_seq_one_letter_code
_entity_poly.pdbx_strand_id
1 'polypeptide(L)'
;GLGALVAGLRAGWTFNTWPLMDDRLVPPLHFLFNQRPWWANFFENVTLVQFQHRMIAYLVLVAAAAHAFDAARIAPGHLARRALALAALVAMQALIGITTLVLAVPLWAGLLHQAFAMVVLAAAVINCRRLCERLQESRLGGSSRAAPVSRT
;
A
#
# COMPACT_ATOMS: atom_id res chain seq x y z
N GLY A 1 0.65 8.10 -8.46
CA GLY A 1 -0.79 8.36 -8.65
C GLY A 1 -1.28 9.42 -7.70
N LEU A 2 -1.71 9.04 -6.49
CA LEU A 2 -2.25 9.98 -5.49
C LEU A 2 -1.22 11.01 -4.95
N GLY A 3 0.06 10.64 -4.86
CA GLY A 3 1.13 11.57 -4.47
C GLY A 3 1.41 12.72 -5.46
N ALA A 4 1.05 12.55 -6.74
CA ALA A 4 1.14 13.62 -7.74
C ALA A 4 -0.04 14.60 -7.62
N LEU A 5 -1.23 14.12 -7.23
CA LEU A 5 -2.39 14.96 -6.91
C LEU A 5 -2.16 15.77 -5.60
N VAL A 6 -1.57 15.15 -4.57
CA VAL A 6 -1.18 15.82 -3.31
C VAL A 6 -0.11 16.91 -3.54
N ALA A 7 0.84 16.67 -4.45
CA ALA A 7 1.90 17.63 -4.78
C ALA A 7 1.39 18.87 -5.54
N GLY A 8 0.29 18.76 -6.29
CA GLY A 8 -0.30 19.87 -7.04
C GLY A 8 -1.08 20.88 -6.19
N LEU A 9 -1.58 20.48 -5.02
CA LEU A 9 -2.55 21.27 -4.23
C LEU A 9 -1.95 21.94 -2.97
N ARG A 10 -0.63 21.90 -2.78
CA ARG A 10 0.02 22.35 -1.52
C ARG A 10 -0.57 21.65 -0.27
N ALA A 11 -1.13 20.46 -0.45
CA ALA A 11 -1.86 19.71 0.58
C ALA A 11 -0.99 19.30 1.79
N GLY A 12 0.34 19.35 1.64
CA GLY A 12 1.32 19.03 2.68
C GLY A 12 1.60 20.16 3.69
N TRP A 13 0.88 21.28 3.64
CA TRP A 13 1.14 22.42 4.54
C TRP A 13 0.11 22.56 5.67
N THR A 14 -1.03 21.86 5.58
CA THR A 14 -2.19 22.11 6.46
C THR A 14 -2.36 21.07 7.57
N PHE A 15 -1.94 19.81 7.36
CA PHE A 15 -2.15 18.72 8.34
C PHE A 15 -0.86 17.91 8.58
N ASN A 16 0.11 18.49 9.28
CA ASN A 16 1.44 17.89 9.49
C ASN A 16 1.57 17.08 10.79
N THR A 17 0.47 16.86 11.49
CA THR A 17 0.42 15.97 12.65
C THR A 17 0.07 14.54 12.24
N TRP A 18 0.51 13.57 13.05
CA TRP A 18 0.18 12.16 12.92
C TRP A 18 0.10 11.55 14.33
N PRO A 19 -0.84 10.63 14.63
CA PRO A 19 -1.85 10.04 13.73
C PRO A 19 -3.05 10.95 13.46
N LEU A 20 -3.22 12.00 14.27
CA LEU A 20 -4.32 12.96 14.18
C LEU A 20 -4.16 13.90 12.98
N MET A 21 -5.27 14.46 12.51
CA MET A 21 -5.37 15.56 11.57
C MET A 21 -6.08 16.70 12.30
N ASP A 22 -5.32 17.71 12.75
CA ASP A 22 -5.87 18.86 13.49
C ASP A 22 -6.68 18.40 14.74
N ASP A 23 -5.99 17.67 15.62
CA ASP A 23 -6.51 17.04 16.85
C ASP A 23 -7.63 16.00 16.69
N ARG A 24 -7.95 15.60 15.46
CA ARG A 24 -9.01 14.62 15.18
C ARG A 24 -8.51 13.49 14.27
N LEU A 25 -8.93 12.25 14.52
CA LEU A 25 -8.63 11.13 13.62
C LEU A 25 -9.39 11.24 12.29
N VAL A 26 -10.63 11.73 12.36
CA VAL A 26 -11.49 11.99 11.20
C VAL A 26 -11.83 13.48 11.19
N PRO A 27 -11.42 14.24 10.17
CA PRO A 27 -11.82 15.63 10.04
C PRO A 27 -13.35 15.76 9.90
N PRO A 28 -13.96 16.84 10.41
CA PRO A 28 -15.39 17.09 10.25
C PRO A 28 -15.87 17.03 8.80
N LEU A 29 -17.08 16.51 8.59
CA LEU A 29 -17.68 16.37 7.26
C LEU A 29 -17.72 17.67 6.47
N HIS A 30 -17.94 18.81 7.14
CA HIS A 30 -17.94 20.12 6.47
C HIS A 30 -16.56 20.54 5.93
N PHE A 31 -15.46 20.01 6.47
CA PHE A 31 -14.13 20.21 5.88
C PHE A 31 -13.84 19.21 4.75
N LEU A 32 -14.46 18.03 4.78
CA LEU A 32 -14.27 16.98 3.78
C LEU A 32 -15.09 17.23 2.49
N PHE A 33 -16.26 17.86 2.59
CA PHE A 33 -17.20 18.05 1.49
C PHE A 33 -17.62 19.51 1.30
N ASN A 34 -16.65 20.43 1.28
CA ASN A 34 -16.91 21.87 1.10
C ASN A 34 -16.85 22.36 -0.35
N GLN A 35 -16.24 21.61 -1.27
CA GLN A 35 -16.14 21.99 -2.69
C GLN A 35 -17.42 21.64 -3.46
N ARG A 36 -17.73 22.44 -4.48
CA ARG A 36 -18.77 22.16 -5.48
C ARG A 36 -18.17 22.14 -6.89
N PRO A 37 -18.50 21.15 -7.73
CA PRO A 37 -19.39 20.00 -7.46
C PRO A 37 -18.79 19.04 -6.42
N TRP A 38 -19.64 18.27 -5.72
CA TRP A 38 -19.22 17.49 -4.54
C TRP A 38 -18.09 16.49 -4.83
N TRP A 39 -18.01 15.96 -6.05
CA TRP A 39 -16.98 15.03 -6.47
C TRP A 39 -15.59 15.67 -6.58
N ALA A 40 -15.51 17.00 -6.73
CA ALA A 40 -14.24 17.72 -6.75
C ALA A 40 -13.47 17.55 -5.42
N ASN A 41 -14.16 17.33 -4.30
CA ASN A 41 -13.50 17.11 -3.02
C ASN A 41 -12.56 15.89 -3.04
N PHE A 42 -12.83 14.87 -3.84
CA PHE A 42 -11.98 13.67 -3.87
C PHE A 42 -10.60 13.93 -4.48
N PHE A 43 -10.46 15.02 -5.24
CA PHE A 43 -9.25 15.34 -5.99
C PHE A 43 -8.63 16.68 -5.59
N GLU A 44 -9.45 17.68 -5.27
CA GLU A 44 -9.03 19.07 -5.05
C GLU A 44 -9.07 19.49 -3.57
N ASN A 45 -9.85 18.79 -2.73
CA ASN A 45 -9.90 19.10 -1.31
C ASN A 45 -8.72 18.45 -0.58
N VAL A 46 -7.76 19.29 -0.21
CA VAL A 46 -6.56 18.93 0.57
C VAL A 46 -6.86 18.02 1.75
N THR A 47 -7.86 18.35 2.56
CA THR A 47 -8.24 17.60 3.76
C THR A 47 -8.70 16.19 3.40
N LEU A 48 -9.61 16.08 2.43
CA LEU A 48 -10.14 14.78 2.02
C LEU A 48 -9.08 13.93 1.30
N VAL A 49 -8.23 14.53 0.46
CA VAL A 49 -7.14 13.82 -0.21
C VAL A 49 -6.11 13.29 0.80
N GLN A 50 -5.71 14.09 1.78
CA GLN A 50 -4.80 13.67 2.85
C GLN A 50 -5.41 12.55 3.71
N PHE A 51 -6.67 12.71 4.09
CA PHE A 51 -7.39 11.68 4.86
C PHE A 51 -7.45 10.35 4.08
N GLN A 52 -7.87 10.39 2.81
CA GLN A 52 -7.89 9.21 1.94
C GLN A 52 -6.51 8.55 1.82
N HIS A 53 -5.45 9.35 1.64
CA HIS A 53 -4.10 8.83 1.54
C HIS A 53 -3.67 8.08 2.81
N ARG A 54 -3.93 8.65 4.00
CA ARG A 54 -3.65 8.00 5.30
C ARG A 54 -4.43 6.69 5.45
N MET A 55 -5.72 6.68 5.11
CA MET A 55 -6.55 5.47 5.22
C MET A 55 -6.07 4.36 4.29
N ILE A 56 -5.70 4.70 3.04
CA ILE A 56 -5.12 3.74 2.09
C ILE A 56 -3.79 3.20 2.60
N ALA A 57 -2.92 4.05 3.17
CA ALA A 57 -1.65 3.62 3.72
C ALA A 57 -1.84 2.60 4.87
N TYR A 58 -2.79 2.83 5.77
CA TYR A 58 -3.13 1.88 6.83
C TYR A 58 -3.69 0.56 6.28
N LEU A 59 -4.60 0.64 5.30
CA LEU A 59 -5.16 -0.55 4.66
C LEU A 59 -4.06 -1.40 4.01
N VAL A 60 -3.13 -0.77 3.29
CA VAL A 60 -2.00 -1.47 2.65
C VAL A 60 -1.07 -2.09 3.68
N LEU A 61 -0.79 -1.41 4.80
CA LEU A 61 0.03 -1.94 5.89
C LEU A 61 -0.62 -3.18 6.52
N VAL A 62 -1.91 -3.11 6.81
CA VAL A 62 -2.68 -4.25 7.35
C VAL A 62 -2.72 -5.40 6.34
N ALA A 63 -2.98 -5.13 5.06
CA ALA A 63 -3.01 -6.16 4.03
C ALA A 63 -1.65 -6.85 3.86
N ALA A 64 -0.54 -6.09 3.91
CA ALA A 64 0.80 -6.66 3.82
C ALA A 64 1.15 -7.51 5.05
N ALA A 65 0.76 -7.07 6.25
CA ALA A 65 0.93 -7.85 7.48
C ALA A 65 0.09 -9.13 7.47
N ALA A 66 -1.17 -9.05 7.05
CA ALA A 66 -2.06 -10.21 6.89
C ALA A 66 -1.50 -11.21 5.88
N HIS A 67 -0.99 -10.74 4.74
CA HIS A 67 -0.32 -11.59 3.73
C HIS A 67 0.92 -12.29 4.31
N ALA A 68 1.75 -11.58 5.07
CA ALA A 68 2.91 -12.17 5.72
C ALA A 68 2.52 -13.24 6.76
N PHE A 69 1.48 -12.98 7.54
CA PHE A 69 0.94 -13.94 8.51
C PHE A 69 0.39 -15.20 7.83
N ASP A 70 -0.41 -15.03 6.77
CA ASP A 70 -0.99 -16.14 6.00
C ASP A 70 0.10 -16.99 5.33
N ALA A 71 1.07 -16.34 4.69
CA ALA A 71 2.20 -17.03 4.07
C ALA A 71 3.04 -17.82 5.08
N ALA A 72 3.21 -17.31 6.30
CA ALA A 72 3.91 -18.02 7.38
C ALA A 72 3.14 -19.26 7.88
N ARG A 73 1.80 -19.24 7.81
CA ARG A 73 0.92 -20.33 8.24
C ARG A 73 0.82 -21.44 7.19
N ILE A 74 0.68 -21.08 5.91
CA ILE A 74 0.37 -22.03 4.82
C ILE A 74 1.64 -22.64 4.20
N ALA A 75 2.68 -21.84 3.98
CA ALA A 75 3.87 -22.28 3.28
C ALA A 75 5.15 -21.68 3.90
N PRO A 76 5.54 -22.17 5.09
CA PRO A 76 6.72 -21.68 5.78
C PRO A 76 7.99 -21.85 4.93
N GLY A 77 8.96 -20.95 5.14
CA GLY A 77 10.23 -20.96 4.40
C GLY A 77 10.35 -19.80 3.41
N HIS A 78 10.66 -20.09 2.14
CA HIS A 78 10.96 -19.04 1.17
C HIS A 78 9.77 -18.08 0.92
N LEU A 79 8.54 -18.59 0.87
CA LEU A 79 7.38 -17.73 0.61
C LEU A 79 7.11 -16.78 1.78
N ALA A 80 7.07 -17.33 3.01
CA ALA A 80 6.93 -16.55 4.23
C ALA A 80 7.98 -15.44 4.37
N ARG A 81 9.27 -15.74 4.10
CA ARG A 81 10.35 -14.74 4.13
C ARG A 81 10.14 -13.62 3.10
N ARG A 82 9.65 -13.94 1.90
CA ARG A 82 9.35 -12.93 0.87
C ARG A 82 8.15 -12.06 1.26
N ALA A 83 7.11 -12.65 1.82
CA ALA A 83 5.94 -11.92 2.28
C ALA A 83 6.29 -10.99 3.46
N LEU A 84 7.11 -11.47 4.40
CA LEU A 84 7.67 -10.66 5.48
C LEU A 84 8.53 -9.51 4.97
N ALA A 85 9.40 -9.76 3.99
CA ALA A 85 10.21 -8.71 3.37
C ALA A 85 9.33 -7.63 2.70
N LEU A 86 8.25 -8.04 2.01
CA LEU A 86 7.30 -7.09 1.44
C LEU A 86 6.60 -6.26 2.53
N ALA A 87 6.16 -6.90 3.61
CA ALA A 87 5.55 -6.21 4.76
C ALA A 87 6.53 -5.21 5.40
N ALA A 88 7.81 -5.56 5.53
CA ALA A 88 8.84 -4.67 6.02
C ALA A 88 9.06 -3.46 5.10
N LEU A 89 9.09 -3.67 3.77
CA LEU A 89 9.17 -2.57 2.80
C LEU A 89 7.95 -1.65 2.88
N VAL A 90 6.74 -2.21 3.01
CA VAL A 90 5.51 -1.41 3.19
C VAL A 90 5.57 -0.60 4.50
N ALA A 91 6.06 -1.19 5.59
CA ALA A 91 6.24 -0.48 6.86
C ALA A 91 7.27 0.66 6.74
N MET A 92 8.41 0.42 6.08
CA MET A 92 9.41 1.45 5.81
C MET A 92 8.83 2.59 4.95
N GLN A 93 8.04 2.26 3.92
CA GLN A 93 7.35 3.25 3.10
C GLN A 93 6.41 4.12 3.93
N ALA A 94 5.63 3.51 4.84
CA ALA A 94 4.75 4.23 5.74
C ALA A 94 5.54 5.17 6.68
N LEU A 95 6.66 4.70 7.24
CA LEU A 95 7.53 5.52 8.09
C LEU A 95 8.12 6.71 7.32
N ILE A 96 8.61 6.49 6.09
CA ILE A 96 9.09 7.56 5.22
C ILE A 96 7.95 8.55 4.94
N GLY A 97 6.74 8.07 4.63
CA GLY A 97 5.58 8.92 4.38
C GLY A 97 5.17 9.78 5.58
N ILE A 98 5.14 9.18 6.77
CA ILE A 98 4.87 9.90 8.04
C ILE A 98 5.97 10.94 8.29
N THR A 99 7.24 10.60 8.05
CA THR A 99 8.36 11.53 8.22
C THR A 99 8.25 12.70 7.25
N THR A 100 7.97 12.43 5.96
CA THR A 100 7.74 13.45 4.94
C THR A 100 6.61 14.39 5.33
N LEU A 101 5.51 13.84 5.87
CA LEU A 101 4.37 14.62 6.36
C LEU A 101 4.76 15.52 7.54
N VAL A 102 5.40 14.98 8.58
CA VAL A 102 5.79 15.72 9.79
C VAL A 102 6.80 16.84 9.47
N LEU A 103 7.65 16.63 8.46
CA LEU A 103 8.59 17.65 7.97
C LEU A 103 7.94 18.73 7.08
N ALA A 104 6.62 18.74 6.93
CA ALA A 104 5.88 19.63 6.02
C ALA A 104 6.24 19.44 4.54
N VAL A 105 6.51 18.19 4.14
CA VAL A 105 6.71 17.75 2.75
C VAL A 105 7.81 18.53 2.02
N PRO A 106 9.06 18.57 2.54
CA PRO A 106 10.16 19.15 1.79
C PRO A 106 10.43 18.31 0.55
N LEU A 107 10.85 18.95 -0.55
CA LEU A 107 10.96 18.32 -1.86
C LEU A 107 11.77 17.01 -1.83
N TRP A 108 12.91 17.00 -1.14
CA TRP A 108 13.76 15.82 -1.03
C TRP A 108 13.06 14.64 -0.33
N ALA A 109 12.28 14.88 0.72
CA ALA A 109 11.56 13.83 1.45
C ALA A 109 10.35 13.33 0.64
N GLY A 110 9.70 14.24 -0.10
CA GLY A 110 8.67 13.89 -1.07
C GLY A 110 9.21 12.97 -2.17
N LEU A 111 10.36 13.30 -2.76
CA LEU A 111 11.03 12.49 -3.78
C LEU A 111 11.48 11.14 -3.22
N LEU A 112 12.04 11.10 -2.00
CA LEU A 112 12.42 9.86 -1.32
C LEU A 112 11.21 8.93 -1.14
N HIS A 113 10.10 9.47 -0.63
CA HIS A 113 8.86 8.72 -0.45
C HIS A 113 8.32 8.17 -1.78
N GLN A 114 8.35 8.96 -2.85
CA GLN A 114 7.90 8.53 -4.18
C GLN A 114 8.81 7.47 -4.79
N ALA A 115 10.13 7.63 -4.69
CA ALA A 115 11.10 6.66 -5.17
C ALA A 115 10.97 5.33 -4.43
N PHE A 116 10.84 5.35 -3.11
CA PHE A 116 10.67 4.14 -2.31
C PHE A 116 9.31 3.46 -2.57
N ALA A 117 8.26 4.22 -2.88
CA ALA A 117 6.98 3.66 -3.32
C ALA A 117 7.14 2.80 -4.59
N MET A 118 8.01 3.21 -5.51
CA MET A 118 8.31 2.44 -6.72
C MET A 118 9.00 1.11 -6.40
N VAL A 119 9.93 1.12 -5.43
CA VAL A 119 10.60 -0.10 -4.95
C VAL A 119 9.58 -1.07 -4.34
N VAL A 120 8.68 -0.56 -3.50
CA VAL A 120 7.60 -1.37 -2.88
C VAL A 120 6.68 -1.95 -3.95
N LEU A 121 6.29 -1.15 -4.94
CA LEU A 121 5.44 -1.60 -6.04
C LEU A 121 6.13 -2.70 -6.85
N ALA A 122 7.40 -2.52 -7.22
CA ALA A 122 8.17 -3.54 -7.92
C ALA A 122 8.26 -4.84 -7.11
N ALA A 123 8.54 -4.76 -5.82
CA ALA A 123 8.58 -5.91 -4.93
C ALA A 123 7.23 -6.63 -4.84
N ALA A 124 6.11 -5.88 -4.77
CA ALA A 124 4.76 -6.43 -4.74
C ALA A 124 4.42 -7.16 -6.06
N VAL A 125 4.75 -6.57 -7.22
CA VAL A 125 4.53 -7.19 -8.53
C VAL A 125 5.35 -8.48 -8.67
N ILE A 126 6.62 -8.46 -8.27
CA ILE A 126 7.48 -9.67 -8.29
C ILE A 126 6.93 -10.75 -7.36
N ASN A 127 6.44 -10.38 -6.17
CA ASN A 127 5.82 -11.33 -5.24
C ASN A 127 4.57 -11.98 -5.85
N CYS A 128 3.69 -11.16 -6.45
CA CYS A 128 2.47 -11.60 -7.12
C CYS A 128 2.76 -12.55 -8.29
N ARG A 129 3.67 -12.17 -9.21
CA ARG A 129 4.05 -13.01 -10.35
C ARG A 129 4.54 -14.38 -9.93
N ARG A 130 5.44 -14.43 -8.93
CA ARG A 130 6.00 -15.69 -8.41
C ARG A 130 4.95 -16.55 -7.70
N LEU A 131 3.94 -15.94 -7.09
CA LEU A 131 2.83 -16.67 -6.50
C LEU A 131 1.94 -17.28 -7.60
N CYS A 132 1.61 -16.51 -8.64
CA CYS A 132 0.88 -17.00 -9.80
C CYS A 132 1.59 -18.15 -10.51
N GLU A 133 2.90 -18.01 -10.78
CA GLU A 133 3.73 -19.05 -11.42
C GLU A 133 3.68 -20.35 -10.60
N ARG A 134 3.85 -20.27 -9.28
CA ARG A 134 3.75 -21.44 -8.38
C ARG A 134 2.37 -22.08 -8.36
N LEU A 135 1.31 -21.27 -8.37
CA LEU A 135 -0.06 -21.78 -8.42
C LEU A 135 -0.33 -22.51 -9.73
N GLN A 136 0.19 -22.01 -10.85
CA GLN A 136 0.10 -22.68 -12.15
C GLN A 136 0.88 -24.00 -12.17
N GLU A 137 2.12 -24.02 -11.69
CA GLU A 137 2.93 -25.24 -11.55
C GLU A 137 2.21 -26.30 -10.70
N SER A 138 1.62 -25.90 -9.58
CA SER A 138 0.87 -26.82 -8.71
C SER A 138 -0.37 -27.43 -9.38
N ARG A 139 -1.08 -26.64 -10.20
CA ARG A 139 -2.26 -27.12 -10.96
C ARG A 139 -1.85 -28.10 -12.06
N LEU A 140 -0.78 -27.79 -12.80
CA LEU A 140 -0.31 -28.63 -13.90
C LEU A 140 0.33 -29.93 -13.39
N GLY A 141 1.13 -29.87 -12.32
CA GLY A 141 1.73 -31.05 -11.68
C GLY A 141 0.70 -31.98 -11.02
N GLY A 142 -0.43 -31.43 -10.54
CA GLY A 142 -1.56 -32.21 -10.05
C GLY A 142 -2.30 -32.99 -11.15
N SER A 143 -2.34 -32.45 -12.38
CA SER A 143 -3.03 -33.08 -13.52
C SER A 143 -2.25 -34.27 -14.10
N SER A 144 -0.92 -34.27 -14.09
CA SER A 144 -0.10 -35.37 -14.63
C SER A 144 -0.03 -36.62 -13.74
N ARG A 145 -0.46 -36.55 -12.48
CA ARG A 145 -0.53 -37.72 -11.57
C ARG A 145 -1.85 -38.51 -11.66
N ALA A 146 -2.80 -38.06 -12.48
CA ALA A 146 -4.13 -38.66 -12.61
C ALA A 146 -4.32 -39.51 -13.88
N ALA A 147 -3.25 -39.92 -14.57
CA ALA A 147 -3.34 -40.90 -15.64
C ALA A 147 -3.30 -42.32 -15.06
N PRO A 148 -4.39 -43.11 -15.13
CA PRO A 148 -4.33 -44.50 -14.71
C PRO A 148 -3.45 -45.23 -15.71
N VAL A 149 -2.38 -45.86 -15.22
CA VAL A 149 -1.61 -46.85 -15.96
C VAL A 149 -2.56 -48.02 -16.24
N SER A 150 -3.20 -48.03 -17.40
CA SER A 150 -3.89 -49.21 -17.91
C SER A 150 -2.85 -50.25 -18.26
N ARG A 151 -2.70 -51.26 -17.38
CA ARG A 151 -1.96 -52.48 -17.69
C ARG A 151 -2.82 -53.33 -18.63
N THR A 152 -2.34 -53.56 -19.85
CA THR A 152 -2.60 -54.75 -20.67
C THR A 152 -1.37 -55.03 -21.51
#